data_AF-A0A4Y2VRD3-F1
#
_entry.id   AF-A0A4Y2VRD3-F1
#
_cell.length_a   1.000
_cell.length_b   1.000
_cell.length_c   1.000
_cell.angle_alpha   90.00
_cell.angle_beta   90.00
_cell.angle_gamma   90.00
#
_symmetry.space_group_name_H-M   'P 1'
#
loop_
_entity.id
_entity.type
_entity.pdbx_description
1 polymer ?
#
loop_
_entity_poly.entity_id
_entity_poly.type
_entity_poly.pdbx_seq_one_letter_code
_entity_poly.pdbx_strand_id
1 'polypeptide(L)'
;MLIFLYLLCYSAERWDPMINEGLFEGDIAGIDPNQDRNAVPRDSQRWTNGVVPYLLDPTINDQRDLVLKSMRHIEERSCIRFVPRTNERNYIRVFKGNG
;
A
#
# COMPACT_ATOMS: atom_id res chain seq x y z
N MET A 1 -6.76 -13.55 -49.42
CA MET A 1 -5.76 -12.66 -48.78
C MET A 1 -6.48 -11.36 -48.45
N LEU A 2 -6.91 -11.15 -47.18
CA LEU A 2 -7.35 -9.85 -46.57
C LEU A 2 -8.28 -9.96 -45.32
N ILE A 3 -8.43 -11.11 -44.66
CA ILE A 3 -9.25 -11.21 -43.42
C ILE A 3 -8.38 -11.30 -42.13
N PHE A 4 -7.08 -11.53 -42.25
CA PHE A 4 -6.18 -11.76 -41.10
C PHE A 4 -5.57 -10.51 -40.44
N LEU A 5 -6.08 -9.30 -40.73
CA LEU A 5 -5.57 -8.06 -40.13
C LEU A 5 -6.53 -7.40 -39.12
N TYR A 6 -7.76 -7.90 -38.96
CA TYR A 6 -8.75 -7.33 -38.03
C TYR A 6 -8.68 -7.87 -36.60
N LEU A 7 -7.77 -8.80 -36.29
CA LEU A 7 -7.63 -9.39 -34.95
C LEU A 7 -6.45 -8.84 -34.12
N LEU A 8 -5.71 -7.85 -34.64
CA LEU A 8 -4.62 -7.20 -33.90
C LEU A 8 -5.05 -5.95 -33.12
N CYS A 9 -6.32 -5.55 -33.21
CA CYS A 9 -6.90 -4.54 -32.33
C CYS A 9 -7.72 -5.22 -31.23
N TYR A 10 -7.19 -6.28 -30.62
CA TYR A 10 -7.59 -6.59 -29.25
C TYR A 10 -7.04 -5.43 -28.43
N SER A 11 -7.93 -4.55 -27.95
CA SER A 11 -7.58 -3.46 -27.05
C SER A 11 -6.69 -4.04 -25.96
N ALA A 12 -5.44 -3.56 -25.86
CA ALA A 12 -4.70 -3.72 -24.62
C ALA A 12 -5.61 -3.17 -23.52
N GLU A 13 -6.12 -4.04 -22.65
CA GLU A 13 -6.83 -3.59 -21.46
C GLU A 13 -5.89 -2.60 -20.78
N ARG A 14 -6.32 -1.34 -20.73
CA ARG A 14 -5.51 -0.29 -20.13
C ARG A 14 -5.53 -0.56 -18.64
N TRP A 15 -4.44 -1.11 -18.11
CA TRP A 15 -4.27 -1.22 -16.66
C TRP A 15 -4.33 0.20 -16.08
N ASP A 16 -5.40 0.46 -15.34
CA ASP A 16 -5.57 1.71 -14.62
C ASP A 16 -5.07 1.48 -13.19
N PRO A 17 -3.96 2.13 -12.76
CA PRO A 17 -3.45 2.00 -11.41
C PRO A 17 -4.46 2.44 -10.34
N MET A 18 -5.52 3.17 -10.73
CA MET A 18 -6.60 3.59 -9.85
C MET A 18 -7.69 2.54 -9.67
N ILE A 19 -7.69 1.44 -10.44
CA ILE A 19 -8.70 0.38 -10.36
C ILE A 19 -8.04 -0.90 -9.83
N ASN A 20 -8.17 -1.11 -8.51
CA ASN A 20 -7.74 -2.33 -7.85
C ASN A 20 -8.97 -3.06 -7.31
N GLU A 21 -9.35 -4.15 -7.99
CA GLU A 21 -10.55 -4.93 -7.63
C GLU A 21 -10.46 -5.47 -6.20
N GLY A 22 -11.56 -5.34 -5.45
CA GLY A 22 -11.65 -5.79 -4.06
C GLY A 22 -11.06 -4.84 -3.02
N LEU A 23 -10.52 -3.68 -3.43
CA LEU A 23 -10.13 -2.61 -2.52
C LEU A 23 -11.23 -1.52 -2.44
N PHE A 24 -11.45 -1.00 -1.24
CA PHE A 24 -12.30 0.16 -1.01
C PHE A 24 -11.58 1.43 -1.48
N GLU A 25 -12.30 2.31 -2.18
CA GLU A 25 -11.76 3.54 -2.82
C GLU A 25 -10.55 3.30 -3.75
N GLY A 26 -10.26 2.04 -4.09
CA GLY A 26 -9.18 1.64 -4.99
C GLY A 26 -7.84 1.36 -4.31
N ASP A 27 -7.62 1.69 -3.04
CA ASP A 27 -6.33 1.51 -2.37
C ASP A 27 -6.42 1.11 -0.87
N ILE A 28 -7.63 0.87 -0.36
CA ILE A 28 -7.87 0.52 1.05
C ILE A 28 -8.40 -0.92 1.15
N ALA A 29 -7.61 -1.80 1.76
CA ALA A 29 -8.02 -3.18 2.04
C ALA A 29 -8.77 -3.33 3.37
N GLY A 30 -9.62 -4.36 3.47
CA GLY A 30 -10.20 -4.80 4.75
C GLY A 30 -11.33 -3.93 5.31
N ILE A 31 -12.01 -3.19 4.44
CA ILE A 31 -13.16 -2.35 4.78
C ILE A 31 -14.46 -3.03 4.31
N ASP A 32 -15.46 -3.12 5.19
CA ASP A 32 -16.84 -3.37 4.80
C ASP A 32 -17.57 -2.01 4.69
N PRO A 33 -17.92 -1.55 3.48
CA PRO A 33 -18.54 -0.23 3.28
C PRO A 33 -19.91 -0.08 3.97
N ASN A 34 -20.53 -1.18 4.39
CA ASN A 34 -21.82 -1.15 5.10
C ASN A 34 -21.66 -1.02 6.63
N GLN A 35 -20.48 -1.31 7.18
CA GLN A 35 -20.24 -1.36 8.62
C GLN A 35 -19.17 -0.36 9.07
N ASP A 36 -18.16 -0.16 8.24
CA ASP A 36 -17.01 0.68 8.56
C ASP A 36 -17.23 2.13 8.15
N ARG A 37 -16.60 3.04 8.89
CA ARG A 37 -16.61 4.48 8.63
C ARG A 37 -15.25 4.90 8.11
N ASN A 38 -15.19 5.96 7.31
CA ASN A 38 -13.96 6.53 6.76
C ASN A 38 -13.00 7.15 7.79
N ALA A 39 -13.22 6.93 9.10
CA ALA A 39 -12.33 7.37 10.17
C ALA A 39 -12.09 6.22 11.14
N VAL A 40 -10.84 6.01 11.55
CA VAL A 40 -10.45 5.05 12.59
C VAL A 40 -10.77 5.63 13.97
N PRO A 41 -11.86 5.20 14.64
CA PRO A 41 -12.37 5.92 15.81
C PRO A 41 -11.78 5.41 17.12
N ARG A 42 -11.23 4.19 17.16
CA ARG A 42 -10.77 3.54 18.40
C ARG A 42 -9.26 3.60 18.52
N ASP A 43 -8.76 3.94 19.70
CA ASP A 43 -7.33 3.92 20.01
C ASP A 43 -6.72 2.52 19.89
N SER A 44 -7.52 1.47 20.11
CA SER A 44 -7.08 0.08 19.93
C SER A 44 -6.73 -0.29 18.49
N GLN A 45 -7.11 0.54 17.52
CA GLN A 45 -6.77 0.36 16.10
C GLN A 45 -5.55 1.20 15.69
N ARG A 46 -4.97 1.96 16.62
CA ARG A 46 -3.78 2.79 16.39
C ARG A 46 -2.51 2.05 16.79
N TRP A 47 -1.39 2.48 16.23
CA TRP A 47 -0.08 2.02 16.66
C TRP A 47 0.22 2.47 18.08
N THR A 48 0.50 1.51 18.97
CA THR A 48 0.82 1.77 20.37
C THR A 48 1.99 2.74 20.48
N ASN A 49 1.81 3.82 21.24
CA ASN A 49 2.80 4.89 21.43
C ASN A 49 3.29 5.55 20.13
N GLY A 50 2.54 5.42 19.02
CA GLY A 50 2.96 5.94 17.71
C GLY A 50 4.16 5.20 17.10
N VAL A 51 4.52 4.02 17.61
CA VAL A 51 5.65 3.23 17.11
C VAL A 51 5.17 2.27 16.03
N VAL A 52 5.76 2.36 14.84
CA VAL A 52 5.43 1.54 13.67
C VAL A 52 6.64 0.66 13.33
N PRO A 53 6.66 -0.61 13.75
CA PRO A 53 7.68 -1.56 13.31
C PRO A 53 7.55 -1.80 11.80
N TYR A 54 8.65 -1.79 11.06
CA TYR A 54 8.64 -1.99 9.61
C TYR A 54 9.65 -3.02 9.11
N LEU A 55 9.30 -3.64 8.00
CA LEU A 55 10.17 -4.53 7.22
C LEU A 55 10.14 -4.09 5.75
N LEU A 56 11.31 -3.80 5.19
CA LEU A 56 11.46 -3.52 3.76
C LEU A 56 11.85 -4.80 3.04
N ASP A 57 11.01 -5.23 2.12
CA ASP A 57 11.24 -6.41 1.31
C ASP A 57 12.32 -6.15 0.24
N PRO A 58 13.17 -7.14 -0.11
CA PRO A 58 14.18 -6.97 -1.16
C PRO A 58 13.61 -6.53 -2.52
N THR A 59 12.33 -6.79 -2.79
CA THR A 59 11.64 -6.38 -4.03
C THR A 59 11.57 -4.87 -4.25
N ILE A 60 11.83 -4.06 -3.22
CA ILE A 60 11.80 -2.58 -3.31
C ILE A 60 13.18 -1.95 -3.09
N ASN A 61 14.27 -2.70 -3.26
CA ASN A 61 15.61 -2.21 -2.99
C ASN A 61 15.96 -0.95 -3.78
N ASP A 62 15.45 -0.81 -5.01
CA ASP A 62 15.61 0.37 -5.86
C ASP A 62 14.80 1.59 -5.38
N GLN A 63 13.73 1.40 -4.59
CA GLN A 63 12.98 2.50 -3.96
C GLN A 63 13.29 2.68 -2.46
N ARG A 64 14.23 1.90 -1.90
CA ARG A 64 14.51 1.88 -0.46
C ARG A 64 14.75 3.27 0.12
N ASP A 65 15.59 4.06 -0.52
CA ASP A 65 15.95 5.40 -0.05
C ASP A 65 14.76 6.37 -0.09
N LEU A 66 13.89 6.22 -1.10
CA LEU A 66 12.67 7.00 -1.21
C LEU A 66 11.71 6.67 -0.06
N VAL A 67 11.51 5.39 0.23
CA VAL A 67 10.66 4.94 1.36
C VAL A 67 11.19 5.48 2.69
N LEU A 68 12.50 5.35 2.94
CA LEU A 68 13.12 5.85 4.17
C LEU A 68 13.06 7.39 4.27
N LYS A 69 13.17 8.10 3.15
CA LYS A 69 12.98 9.56 3.10
C LYS A 69 11.55 9.95 3.46
N SER A 70 10.55 9.22 2.95
CA SER A 70 9.14 9.44 3.27
C SER A 70 8.83 9.14 4.75
N MET A 71 9.41 8.08 5.32
CA MET A 71 9.29 7.79 6.75
C MET A 71 9.84 8.95 7.60
N ARG A 72 11.05 9.43 7.30
CA ARG A 72 11.63 10.59 8.01
C ARG A 72 10.76 11.85 7.91
N HIS A 73 10.18 12.11 6.75
CA HIS A 73 9.30 13.26 6.55
C HIS A 73 8.11 13.27 7.54
N ILE A 74 7.55 12.09 7.83
CA ILE A 74 6.48 11.89 8.80
C ILE A 74 7.00 12.07 10.24
N GLU A 75 8.16 11.50 10.56
CA GLU A 75 8.76 11.59 11.90
C GLU A 75 9.08 13.03 12.30
N GLU A 76 9.52 13.85 11.35
CA GLU A 76 9.82 15.27 11.54
C GLU A 76 8.60 16.14 11.88
N ARG A 77 7.38 15.69 11.52
CA ARG A 77 6.14 16.48 11.60
C ARG A 77 5.10 15.89 12.54
N SER A 78 5.41 14.77 13.17
CA SER A 78 4.48 14.05 14.04
C SER A 78 5.21 13.33 15.16
N CYS A 79 4.44 12.72 16.06
CA CYS A 79 4.96 11.82 17.09
C CYS A 79 5.17 10.37 16.61
N ILE A 80 4.92 10.06 15.33
CA ILE A 80 5.10 8.72 14.78
C ILE A 80 6.59 8.39 14.67
N ARG A 81 6.99 7.16 15.02
CA ARG A 81 8.36 6.66 14.94
C ARG A 81 8.41 5.33 14.23
N PHE A 82 9.22 5.22 13.19
CA PHE A 82 9.44 3.99 12.45
C PHE A 82 10.66 3.26 13.02
N VAL A 83 10.50 1.96 13.33
CA VAL A 83 11.60 1.14 13.87
C VAL A 83 11.79 -0.11 13.02
N PRO A 84 13.04 -0.53 12.73
CA PRO A 84 13.27 -1.82 12.09
C PRO A 84 12.67 -2.92 12.94
N ARG A 85 11.80 -3.73 12.33
CA ARG A 85 11.14 -4.85 13.00
C ARG A 85 12.18 -5.85 13.51
N THR A 86 11.95 -6.37 14.71
CA THR A 86 12.67 -7.48 15.31
C THR A 86 11.78 -8.71 15.43
N ASN A 87 10.85 -8.72 16.40
CA ASN A 87 9.96 -9.84 16.72
C ASN A 87 8.50 -9.41 16.92
N GLU A 88 8.17 -8.16 16.61
CA GLU A 88 6.83 -7.61 16.82
C GLU A 88 5.82 -8.37 15.96
N ARG A 89 4.66 -8.68 16.57
CA ARG A 89 3.55 -9.38 15.91
C ARG A 89 2.89 -8.50 14.85
N ASN A 90 2.66 -7.23 15.19
CA ASN A 90 2.05 -6.25 14.30
C ASN A 90 3.14 -5.34 13.75
N TYR A 91 3.24 -5.23 12.43
CA TYR A 91 4.25 -4.45 11.72
C TYR A 91 3.78 -4.16 10.30
N ILE A 92 4.41 -3.18 9.64
CA ILE A 92 4.21 -2.94 8.20
C ILE A 92 5.29 -3.69 7.40
N ARG A 93 4.88 -4.37 6.34
CA ARG A 93 5.81 -4.89 5.32
C ARG A 93 5.61 -4.08 4.05
N VAL A 94 6.68 -3.45 3.58
CA VAL A 94 6.67 -2.71 2.31
C VAL A 94 7.34 -3.58 1.26
N PHE A 95 6.61 -3.91 0.20
CA PHE A 95 7.04 -4.80 -0.86
C PHE A 95 6.38 -4.40 -2.18
N LYS A 96 6.91 -4.89 -3.31
CA LYS A 96 6.31 -4.67 -4.62
C LYS A 96 5.10 -5.59 -4.80
N GLY A 97 3.89 -5.03 -4.72
CA GLY A 97 2.62 -5.70 -4.98
C GLY A 97 2.12 -5.51 -6.41
N ASN A 98 0.89 -5.97 -6.66
CA ASN A 98 0.20 -5.83 -7.95
C ASN A 98 -0.82 -4.67 -7.99
N GLY A 99 -0.92 -3.92 -6.89
CA GLY A 99 -2.03 -3.03 -6.56
C GLY A 99 -2.23 -3.06 -5.06
#